data_AF-A0A2P7NRF3-F1
#
_entry.id   AF-A0A2P7NRF3-F1
#
_cell.length_a   1.000
_cell.length_b   1.000
_cell.length_c   1.000
_cell.angle_alpha   90.00
_cell.angle_beta   90.00
_cell.angle_gamma   90.00
#
_symmetry.space_group_name_H-M   'P 1'
#
loop_
_entity.id
_entity.type
_entity.pdbx_description
1 polymer ?
#
loop_
_entity_poly.entity_id
_entity_poly.type
_entity_poly.pdbx_seq_one_letter_code
_entity_poly.pdbx_strand_id
1 'polypeptide(L)'
;MQLFNLALILTVGLFFTSTIMSAADQDPNFTPEKDREIANVKERIHILEERFNCMRKTKDFESLKSCNQAADKKLDVLEAKIKMQPHDKRATSDTKHPDNKHPDTKNKPN
;
A
#
# COMPACT_ATOMS: atom_id res chain seq x y z
N MET A 1 -46.33 1.82 2.16
CA MET A 1 -45.17 1.45 1.31
C MET A 1 -44.20 2.61 1.11
N GLN A 2 -44.61 3.74 0.51
CA GLN A 2 -43.69 4.86 0.21
C GLN A 2 -43.07 5.56 1.43
N LEU A 3 -43.85 5.81 2.49
CA LEU A 3 -43.34 6.49 3.70
C LEU A 3 -42.32 5.64 4.49
N PHE A 4 -42.49 4.31 4.48
CA PHE A 4 -41.54 3.39 5.11
C PHE A 4 -40.19 3.35 4.37
N ASN A 5 -40.22 3.35 3.04
CA ASN A 5 -39.01 3.40 2.23
C ASN A 5 -38.27 4.74 2.38
N LEU A 6 -39.00 5.84 2.53
CA LEU A 6 -38.41 7.16 2.76
C LEU A 6 -37.72 7.24 4.13
N ALA A 7 -38.35 6.69 5.17
CA ALA A 7 -37.77 6.61 6.52
C ALA A 7 -36.51 5.74 6.56
N LEU A 8 -36.49 4.63 5.81
CA LEU A 8 -35.34 3.73 5.69
C LEU A 8 -34.14 4.38 5.00
N ILE A 9 -34.38 5.21 3.97
CA ILE A 9 -33.30 5.94 3.28
C ILE A 9 -32.70 7.03 4.18
N LEU A 10 -33.54 7.74 4.94
CA LEU A 10 -33.09 8.79 5.85
C LEU A 10 -32.28 8.25 7.04
N THR A 11 -32.68 7.12 7.63
CA THR A 11 -31.93 6.51 8.73
C THR A 11 -30.58 6.00 8.25
N VAL A 12 -30.52 5.29 7.12
CA VAL A 12 -29.26 4.82 6.53
C VAL A 12 -28.34 6.00 6.20
N GLY A 13 -28.86 7.10 5.64
CA GLY A 13 -28.07 8.31 5.34
C GLY A 13 -27.51 9.03 6.58
N LEU A 14 -28.26 9.05 7.69
CA LEU A 14 -27.85 9.69 8.94
C LEU A 14 -26.83 8.85 9.74
N PHE A 15 -26.87 7.52 9.63
CA PHE A 15 -25.88 6.65 10.28
C PHE A 15 -24.50 6.69 9.60
N PHE A 16 -24.42 7.02 8.31
CA PHE A 16 -23.13 7.14 7.61
C PHE A 16 -22.49 8.53 7.68
N THR A 17 -23.22 9.57 8.11
CA THR A 17 -22.72 10.95 8.14
C THR A 17 -22.10 11.36 9.49
N SER A 18 -22.20 10.53 10.53
CA SER A 18 -21.52 10.77 11.81
C SER A 18 -20.08 10.22 11.82
N THR A 19 -19.28 10.56 10.81
CA THR A 19 -17.83 10.33 10.87
C THR A 19 -17.14 11.50 11.58
N ILE A 20 -17.02 11.34 12.91
CA ILE A 20 -15.84 11.68 13.71
C ILE A 20 -15.26 13.08 13.46
N MET A 21 -15.81 14.08 14.14
CA MET A 21 -15.06 15.31 14.42
C MET A 21 -14.11 15.04 15.60
N SER A 22 -13.11 14.19 15.37
CA SER A 22 -11.92 14.18 16.22
C SER A 22 -11.09 15.37 15.77
N ALA A 23 -10.90 16.33 16.68
CA ALA A 23 -9.80 17.27 16.58
C ALA A 23 -8.51 16.45 16.60
N ALA A 24 -8.08 16.01 15.42
CA ALA A 24 -6.74 15.49 15.24
C ALA A 24 -5.82 16.67 15.55
N ASP A 25 -4.97 16.52 16.56
CA ASP A 25 -3.70 17.24 16.60
C ASP A 25 -3.06 17.01 15.23
N GLN A 26 -3.21 17.99 14.33
CA GLN A 26 -2.60 17.94 13.01
C GLN A 26 -1.11 18.09 13.26
N ASP A 27 -0.41 16.96 13.32
CA ASP A 27 1.03 16.94 13.18
C ASP A 27 1.35 17.77 11.92
N PRO A 28 2.05 18.92 12.05
CA PRO A 28 2.33 19.79 10.92
C PRO A 28 3.18 19.08 9.85
N ASN A 29 3.77 17.94 10.19
CA ASN A 29 4.53 17.09 9.27
C ASN A 29 3.70 15.96 8.64
N PHE A 30 2.42 15.79 8.97
CA PHE A 30 1.59 14.70 8.43
C PHE A 30 1.37 14.81 6.92
N THR A 31 1.05 16.01 6.43
CA THR A 31 0.89 16.29 5.00
C THR A 31 2.18 16.11 4.20
N PRO A 32 3.33 16.70 4.58
CA PRO A 32 4.57 16.50 3.83
C PRO A 32 5.07 15.04 3.89
N GLU A 33 4.83 14.31 4.98
CA GLU A 33 5.15 12.88 5.04
C GLU A 33 4.28 12.07 4.07
N LYS A 34 2.97 12.36 4.00
CA LYS A 34 2.06 11.73 3.05
C LYS A 34 2.42 12.02 1.60
N ASP A 35 2.73 13.28 1.27
CA ASP A 35 3.16 13.67 -0.07
C ASP A 35 4.46 12.95 -0.47
N ARG A 36 5.35 12.74 0.49
CA ARG A 36 6.59 11.99 0.30
C ARG A 36 6.35 10.50 0.05
N GLU A 37 5.49 9.84 0.83
CA GLU A 37 5.07 8.46 0.57
C GLU A 37 4.45 8.32 -0.83
N ILE A 38 3.58 9.26 -1.22
CA ILE A 38 2.95 9.30 -2.54
C ILE A 38 4.01 9.44 -3.64
N ALA A 39 5.00 10.32 -3.46
CA ALA A 39 6.09 10.49 -4.42
C ALA A 39 6.92 9.20 -4.57
N ASN A 40 7.26 8.55 -3.46
CA ASN A 40 7.99 7.28 -3.46
C ASN A 40 7.21 6.16 -4.18
N VAL A 41 5.88 6.08 -3.96
CA VAL A 41 5.01 5.12 -4.66
C VAL A 41 4.92 5.44 -6.15
N LYS A 42 4.79 6.72 -6.52
CA LYS A 42 4.76 7.15 -7.92
C LYS A 42 6.05 6.76 -8.66
N GLU A 43 7.20 6.90 -8.01
CA GLU A 43 8.50 6.48 -8.56
C GLU A 43 8.55 4.95 -8.78
N ARG A 44 8.02 4.15 -7.84
CA ARG A 44 7.89 2.68 -8.02
C ARG A 44 7.01 2.32 -9.22
N ILE A 45 5.85 2.98 -9.36
CA ILE A 45 4.93 2.74 -10.49
C ILE A 45 5.63 3.05 -11.81
N HIS A 46 6.35 4.17 -11.88
CA HIS A 46 7.07 4.55 -13.09
C HIS A 46 8.14 3.53 -13.49
N ILE A 47 8.93 3.02 -12.53
CA ILE A 47 9.93 1.97 -12.79
C ILE A 47 9.28 0.69 -13.34
N LEU A 48 8.13 0.29 -12.76
CA LEU A 48 7.38 -0.89 -13.22
C LEU A 48 6.78 -0.69 -14.61
N GLU A 49 6.28 0.50 -14.91
CA GLU A 49 5.75 0.85 -16.23
C GLU A 49 6.85 0.78 -17.29
N GLU A 50 8.03 1.35 -17.01
CA GLU A 50 9.20 1.25 -17.88
C GLU A 50 9.63 -0.20 -18.11
N ARG A 51 9.69 -1.01 -17.03
CA ARG A 51 10.00 -2.44 -17.11
C ARG A 51 9.01 -3.17 -18.02
N PHE A 52 7.71 -2.94 -17.82
CA PHE A 52 6.66 -3.55 -18.63
C PHE A 52 6.76 -3.13 -20.10
N ASN A 53 6.98 -1.85 -20.36
CA ASN A 53 7.14 -1.35 -21.72
C ASN A 53 8.40 -1.93 -22.41
N CYS A 54 9.49 -2.11 -21.67
CA CYS A 54 10.70 -2.79 -22.14
C CYS A 54 10.38 -4.24 -22.52
N MET A 55 9.83 -5.03 -21.59
CA MET A 55 9.49 -6.43 -21.82
C MET A 55 8.53 -6.63 -23.00
N ARG A 56 7.55 -5.72 -23.17
CA ARG A 56 6.59 -5.75 -24.27
C ARG A 56 7.24 -5.57 -25.65
N LYS A 57 8.34 -4.81 -25.73
CA LYS A 57 9.04 -4.51 -26.99
C LYS A 57 10.08 -5.57 -27.37
N THR A 58 10.54 -6.36 -26.40
CA THR A 58 11.58 -7.37 -26.59
C THR A 58 11.01 -8.70 -27.09
N LYS A 59 11.79 -9.43 -27.88
CA LYS A 59 11.40 -10.74 -28.44
C LYS A 59 12.33 -11.89 -28.04
N ASP A 60 13.51 -11.57 -27.52
CA ASP A 60 14.52 -12.53 -27.11
C ASP A 60 14.75 -12.50 -25.59
N PHE A 61 15.26 -13.62 -25.08
CA PHE A 61 15.45 -13.84 -23.65
C PHE A 61 16.52 -12.92 -23.04
N GLU A 62 17.61 -12.65 -23.75
CA GLU A 62 18.69 -11.80 -23.23
C GLU A 62 18.25 -10.34 -23.07
N SER A 63 17.45 -9.83 -24.02
CA SER A 63 16.82 -8.52 -23.88
C SER A 63 15.81 -8.48 -22.74
N LEU A 64 15.02 -9.55 -22.54
CA LEU A 64 14.06 -9.66 -21.44
C LEU A 64 14.78 -9.65 -20.07
N LYS A 65 15.89 -10.39 -19.97
CA LYS A 65 16.77 -10.42 -18.80
C LYS A 65 17.36 -9.03 -18.53
N SER A 66 17.81 -8.34 -19.57
CA SER A 66 18.33 -6.98 -19.47
C SER A 66 17.27 -5.98 -18.98
N CYS A 67 16.02 -6.08 -19.47
CA CYS A 67 14.89 -5.27 -18.97
C CYS A 67 14.66 -5.47 -17.47
N ASN A 68 14.68 -6.73 -17.00
CA ASN A 68 14.49 -7.05 -15.59
C ASN A 68 15.64 -6.51 -14.74
N GLN A 69 16.89 -6.78 -15.12
CA GLN A 69 18.07 -6.30 -14.39
C GLN A 69 18.13 -4.77 -14.30
N ALA A 70 17.72 -4.06 -15.36
CA ALA A 70 17.65 -2.60 -15.34
C ALA A 70 16.61 -2.08 -14.35
N ALA A 71 15.42 -2.72 -14.31
CA ALA A 71 14.37 -2.36 -13.37
C ALA A 71 14.76 -2.66 -11.91
N ASP A 72 15.41 -3.80 -11.65
CA ASP A 72 15.86 -4.18 -10.32
C ASP A 72 16.89 -3.17 -9.79
N LYS A 73 17.86 -2.76 -10.61
CA LYS A 73 18.83 -1.70 -10.24
C LYS A 73 18.14 -0.39 -9.88
N LYS A 74 17.11 0.02 -10.64
CA LYS A 74 16.36 1.25 -10.33
C LYS A 74 15.56 1.12 -9.02
N LEU A 75 14.99 -0.04 -8.74
CA LEU A 75 14.32 -0.32 -7.47
C LEU A 75 15.28 -0.30 -6.29
N ASP A 76 16.47 -0.88 -6.42
CA ASP A 76 17.50 -0.87 -5.37
C ASP A 76 17.94 0.56 -5.03
N VAL A 77 18.13 1.39 -6.06
CA VAL A 77 18.47 2.82 -5.88
C VAL A 77 17.33 3.57 -5.18
N LEU A 78 16.07 3.32 -5.57
CA LEU A 78 14.92 3.92 -4.92
C LEU A 78 14.77 3.47 -3.46
N GLU A 79 15.00 2.19 -3.17
CA GLU A 79 14.97 1.66 -1.82
C GLU A 79 16.07 2.29 -0.95
N ALA A 80 17.28 2.44 -1.48
CA ALA A 80 18.36 3.14 -0.79
C ALA A 80 18.00 4.61 -0.50
N LYS A 81 17.39 5.31 -1.47
CA LYS A 81 16.88 6.67 -1.31
C LYS A 81 15.82 6.76 -0.21
N ILE A 82 14.89 5.82 -0.15
CA ILE A 82 13.85 5.77 0.90
C ILE A 82 14.45 5.50 2.27
N LYS A 83 15.45 4.60 2.38
CA LYS A 83 16.14 4.29 3.65
C LYS A 83 16.94 5.48 4.19
N MET A 84 17.48 6.31 3.31
CA MET A 84 18.23 7.52 3.68
C MET A 84 17.32 8.72 3.99
N GLN A 85 16.03 8.66 3.64
CA GLN A 85 15.07 9.71 4.01
C GLN A 85 14.84 9.70 5.53
N PRO A 86 14.81 10.87 6.19
CA PRO A 86 14.51 10.95 7.62
C PRO A 86 13.04 10.56 7.84
N HIS A 87 12.79 9.35 8.36
CA HIS A 87 11.46 8.94 8.80
C HIS A 87 11.24 9.39 10.23
N ASP A 88 10.18 10.18 10.47
CA ASP A 88 9.71 10.42 11.83
C ASP A 88 9.25 9.08 12.40
N LYS A 89 10.03 8.52 13.34
CA LYS A 89 9.82 7.18 13.92
C LYS A 89 8.57 7.09 14.82
N ARG A 90 7.57 7.95 14.63
CA ARG A 90 6.39 8.03 15.51
C ARG A 90 5.21 7.16 15.10
N ALA A 91 5.28 6.43 13.99
CA ALA A 91 4.22 5.52 13.57
C ALA A 91 4.74 4.08 13.38
N THR A 92 5.22 3.45 14.45
CA THR A 92 5.30 1.97 14.49
C THR A 92 5.21 1.45 15.93
N SER A 93 4.17 1.85 16.67
CA SER A 93 3.67 1.00 17.74
C SER A 93 2.72 -0.03 17.12
N ASP A 94 3.12 -1.29 17.20
CA ASP A 94 2.23 -2.45 17.26
C ASP A 94 1.25 -2.64 16.09
N THR A 95 1.77 -3.15 14.99
CA THR A 95 1.01 -4.19 14.25
C THR A 95 1.98 -5.29 13.85
N LYS A 96 2.47 -6.03 14.84
CA LYS A 96 2.90 -7.40 14.61
C LYS A 96 1.67 -8.16 14.12
N HIS A 97 1.64 -8.45 12.83
CA HIS A 97 0.78 -9.48 12.28
C HIS A 97 1.03 -10.75 13.11
N PRO A 98 0.03 -11.34 13.78
CA PRO A 98 0.22 -12.68 14.30
C PRO A 98 0.36 -13.58 13.09
N ASP A 99 1.55 -14.15 12.92
CA ASP A 99 1.77 -15.29 12.05
C ASP A 99 0.73 -16.35 12.41
N ASN A 100 -0.21 -16.61 11.51
CA ASN A 100 -1.11 -17.75 11.59
C ASN A 100 -0.25 -19.02 11.55
N LYS A 101 0.21 -19.48 12.71
CA LYS A 101 0.71 -20.84 12.87
C LYS A 101 -0.45 -21.79 12.67
N HIS A 102 -0.51 -22.36 11.48
CA HIS A 102 -1.29 -23.55 11.19
C HIS A 102 -0.87 -24.64 12.19
N PRO A 103 -1.75 -25.17 13.04
CA PRO A 103 -1.39 -26.33 13.86
C PRO A 103 -1.29 -27.54 12.93
N ASP A 104 -0.08 -28.11 12.84
CA ASP A 104 0.18 -29.38 12.18
C ASP A 104 -0.78 -30.46 12.70
N THR A 105 -1.70 -30.90 11.83
CA THR A 105 -2.56 -32.07 12.06
C THR A 105 -1.68 -33.32 12.09
N LYS A 106 -1.21 -33.72 13.27
CA LYS A 106 -0.60 -35.05 13.47
C LYS A 106 -1.69 -36.12 13.43
N ASN A 107 -1.74 -36.82 12.29
CA ASN A 107 -2.34 -38.16 12.19
C ASN A 107 -1.78 -39.08 13.28
N LYS A 108 -2.67 -39.80 13.98
CA LYS A 108 -2.36 -41.05 14.66
C LYS A 108 -3.54 -42.01 14.47
N PRO A 109 -3.42 -43.08 13.67
CA PRO A 109 -4.42 -44.14 13.66
C PRO A 109 -4.14 -45.08 14.83
N ASN A 110 -5.21 -45.56 15.47
CA ASN A 110 -5.22 -46.76 16.29
C ASN A 110 -6.28 -47.68 15.73
#